data_AF-A0A1G1AV60-F1
#
_entry.id   AF-A0A1G1AV60-F1
#
_cell.length_a   1.000
_cell.length_b   1.000
_cell.length_c   1.000
_cell.angle_alpha   90.00
_cell.angle_beta   90.00
_cell.angle_gamma   90.00
#
_symmetry.space_group_name_H-M   'P 1'
#
loop_
_entity.id
_entity.type
_entity.pdbx_description
1 polymer ?
#
loop_
_entity_poly.entity_id
_entity_poly.type
_entity_poly.pdbx_seq_one_letter_code
_entity_poly.pdbx_strand_id
1 'polypeptide(L)'
;MSRKKKEQKTKGLLLKGILENVPSDSFEILRGELKEIMSGVRGIYALYEDKKLYYVGLARDLDGRLYGHLERDKHAGKWNKFSVFFVKRGRYLKDLETLVLRIARPKGNRVKGKIPHHHEMRRALRRVAAKLRRRADKIARALR
;
A
#
# COMPACT_ATOMS: atom_id res chain seq x y z
N MET A 1 -28.16 28.50 22.50
CA MET A 1 -27.50 27.17 22.68
C MET A 1 -27.11 26.60 21.33
N SER A 2 -25.81 26.63 20.98
CA SER A 2 -25.32 26.11 19.70
C SER A 2 -25.24 24.57 19.75
N ARG A 3 -25.98 23.88 18.87
CA ARG A 3 -25.88 22.42 18.71
C ARG A 3 -24.49 22.08 18.17
N LYS A 4 -23.62 21.52 19.02
CA LYS A 4 -22.36 20.90 18.56
C LYS A 4 -22.68 19.84 17.51
N LYS A 5 -22.28 20.09 16.27
CA LYS A 5 -22.38 19.14 15.14
C LYS A 5 -21.59 17.88 15.54
N LYS A 6 -22.25 16.73 15.70
CA LYS A 6 -21.56 15.44 15.95
C LYS A 6 -20.61 15.19 14.78
N GLU A 7 -19.32 15.09 15.08
CA GLU A 7 -18.28 14.80 14.10
C GLU A 7 -18.60 13.46 13.43
N GLN A 8 -18.77 13.47 12.11
CA GLN A 8 -19.21 12.30 11.37
C GLN A 8 -18.06 11.28 11.34
N LYS A 9 -18.28 10.05 11.83
CA LYS A 9 -17.23 9.03 11.88
C LYS A 9 -16.70 8.75 10.46
N THR A 10 -15.42 9.03 10.23
CA THR A 10 -14.76 8.89 8.91
C THR A 10 -14.06 7.53 8.71
N LYS A 11 -13.95 6.70 9.76
CA LYS A 11 -13.43 5.32 9.65
C LYS A 11 -14.35 4.48 8.76
N GLY A 12 -13.76 3.63 7.93
CA GLY A 12 -14.49 2.75 7.00
C GLY A 12 -14.90 3.39 5.66
N LEU A 13 -14.58 4.67 5.43
CA LEU A 13 -14.93 5.35 4.17
C LEU A 13 -14.15 4.81 2.95
N LEU A 14 -12.98 4.21 3.19
CA LEU A 14 -12.11 3.67 2.15
C LEU A 14 -11.92 2.16 2.28
N LEU A 15 -11.49 1.69 3.46
CA LEU A 15 -11.30 0.27 3.77
C LEU A 15 -12.60 -0.32 4.35
N LYS A 16 -13.14 -1.35 3.70
CA LYS A 16 -14.42 -1.98 4.09
C LYS A 16 -14.23 -3.28 4.90
N GLY A 17 -13.04 -3.87 4.83
CA GLY A 17 -12.76 -5.16 5.46
C GLY A 17 -11.35 -5.61 5.14
N ILE A 18 -10.93 -6.67 5.82
CA ILE A 18 -9.58 -7.20 5.76
C ILE A 18 -9.59 -8.70 6.04
N LEU A 19 -8.68 -9.42 5.39
CA LEU A 19 -8.20 -10.74 5.84
C LEU A 19 -6.68 -10.65 5.90
N GLU A 20 -6.06 -11.15 6.97
CA GLU A 20 -4.61 -11.03 7.17
C GLU A 20 -3.94 -12.37 7.40
N ASN A 21 -2.76 -12.54 6.80
CA ASN A 21 -1.88 -13.68 7.01
C ASN A 21 -2.56 -15.04 6.78
N VAL A 22 -3.50 -15.08 5.84
CA VAL A 22 -4.23 -16.29 5.46
C VAL A 22 -3.26 -17.22 4.72
N PRO A 23 -3.14 -18.51 5.10
CA PRO A 23 -2.34 -19.48 4.37
C PRO A 23 -2.77 -19.62 2.90
N SER A 24 -1.82 -19.81 1.98
CA SER A 24 -2.12 -20.12 0.58
C SER A 24 -3.00 -21.36 0.43
N ASP A 25 -2.76 -22.36 1.28
CA ASP A 25 -3.42 -23.67 1.25
C ASP A 25 -4.92 -23.55 1.60
N SER A 26 -5.35 -22.40 2.14
CA SER A 26 -6.77 -22.09 2.27
C SER A 26 -7.51 -22.06 0.92
N PHE A 27 -6.82 -21.85 -0.21
CA PHE A 27 -7.42 -21.97 -1.53
C PHE A 27 -7.81 -23.41 -1.90
N GLU A 28 -7.19 -24.42 -1.30
CA GLU A 28 -7.54 -25.83 -1.49
C GLU A 28 -8.73 -26.22 -0.61
N ILE A 29 -8.71 -25.79 0.65
CA ILE A 29 -9.69 -26.20 1.67
C ILE A 29 -10.98 -25.37 1.59
N LEU A 30 -10.86 -24.06 1.37
CA LEU A 30 -11.94 -23.07 1.49
C LEU A 30 -12.23 -22.34 0.18
N ARG A 31 -12.08 -23.02 -0.96
CA ARG A 31 -12.17 -22.39 -2.29
C ARG A 31 -13.50 -21.66 -2.49
N GLY A 32 -14.60 -22.28 -2.08
CA GLY A 32 -15.96 -21.74 -2.24
C GLY A 32 -16.15 -20.47 -1.42
N GLU A 33 -15.81 -20.53 -0.14
CA GLU A 33 -15.95 -19.43 0.82
C GLU A 33 -15.04 -18.25 0.46
N LEU A 34 -13.79 -18.52 0.08
CA LEU A 34 -12.87 -17.48 -0.39
C LEU A 34 -13.39 -16.79 -1.64
N LYS A 35 -13.99 -17.55 -2.57
CA LYS A 35 -14.61 -17.00 -3.77
C LYS A 35 -15.82 -16.13 -3.42
N GLU A 36 -16.70 -16.57 -2.51
CA GLU A 36 -17.85 -15.77 -2.06
C GLU A 36 -17.41 -14.46 -1.41
N ILE A 37 -16.34 -14.50 -0.61
CA ILE A 37 -15.83 -13.32 0.10
C ILE A 37 -15.12 -12.33 -0.84
N MET A 38 -14.36 -12.82 -1.83
CA MET A 38 -13.40 -12.00 -2.59
C MET A 38 -13.77 -11.78 -4.07
N SER A 39 -14.69 -12.54 -4.63
CA SER A 39 -15.07 -12.43 -6.05
C SER A 39 -15.68 -11.07 -6.36
N GLY A 40 -15.14 -10.40 -7.38
CA GLY A 40 -15.57 -9.06 -7.79
C GLY A 40 -15.22 -7.96 -6.77
N VAL A 41 -14.55 -8.31 -5.67
CA VAL A 41 -14.11 -7.35 -4.67
C VAL A 41 -12.80 -6.71 -5.11
N ARG A 42 -12.77 -5.37 -5.06
CA ARG A 42 -11.59 -4.56 -5.37
C ARG A 42 -10.77 -4.32 -4.11
N GLY A 43 -9.45 -4.29 -4.23
CA GLY A 43 -8.60 -4.08 -3.07
C GLY A 43 -7.12 -4.06 -3.35
N ILE A 44 -6.36 -3.97 -2.26
CA ILE A 44 -4.91 -4.22 -2.23
C ILE A 44 -4.72 -5.63 -1.67
N TYR A 45 -3.79 -6.38 -2.24
CA TYR A 45 -3.33 -7.66 -1.70
C TYR A 45 -1.83 -7.62 -1.43
N ALA A 46 -1.43 -8.38 -0.43
CA ALA A 46 -0.05 -8.59 -0.02
C ALA A 46 0.21 -10.10 0.00
N LEU A 47 1.30 -10.53 -0.63
CA LEU A 47 1.78 -11.92 -0.64
C LEU A 47 3.03 -12.00 0.23
N TYR A 48 3.14 -13.06 1.02
CA TYR A 48 4.23 -13.25 1.97
C TYR A 48 4.93 -14.58 1.75
N GLU A 49 6.25 -14.54 1.85
CA GLU A 49 7.10 -15.71 2.06
C GLU A 49 7.39 -15.78 3.56
N ASP A 50 6.67 -16.66 4.25
CA ASP A 50 6.60 -16.73 5.71
C ASP A 50 6.16 -15.42 6.37
N LYS A 51 7.10 -14.72 7.01
CA LYS A 51 6.88 -13.43 7.66
C LYS A 51 7.33 -12.25 6.79
N LYS A 52 7.94 -12.52 5.63
CA LYS A 52 8.52 -11.49 4.76
C LYS A 52 7.52 -11.11 3.67
N LEU A 53 7.24 -9.82 3.57
CA LEU A 53 6.42 -9.30 2.47
C LEU A 53 7.14 -9.52 1.13
N TYR A 54 6.58 -10.41 0.31
CA TYR A 54 7.13 -10.80 -0.97
C TYR A 54 6.65 -9.90 -2.11
N TYR A 55 5.34 -9.60 -2.15
CA TYR A 55 4.74 -8.85 -3.25
C TYR A 55 3.50 -8.09 -2.78
N VAL A 56 3.23 -6.94 -3.39
CA VAL A 56 2.01 -6.16 -3.19
C VAL A 56 1.43 -5.77 -4.53
N GLY A 57 0.11 -5.83 -4.67
CA GLY A 57 -0.57 -5.29 -5.84
C GLY A 57 -1.99 -4.86 -5.56
N LEU A 58 -2.59 -4.20 -6.54
CA LEU A 58 -4.03 -3.93 -6.58
C LEU A 58 -4.78 -4.92 -7.45
N ALA A 59 -6.05 -5.16 -7.12
CA ALA A 59 -6.95 -5.98 -7.93
C ALA A 59 -8.33 -5.33 -8.04
N ARG A 60 -9.00 -5.59 -9.17
CA ARG A 60 -10.44 -5.33 -9.33
C ARG A 60 -11.30 -6.54 -8.96
N ASP A 61 -10.67 -7.69 -8.88
CA ASP A 61 -11.23 -8.97 -8.46
C ASP A 61 -10.11 -9.68 -7.69
N LEU A 62 -10.23 -9.71 -6.37
CA LEU A 62 -9.20 -10.26 -5.49
C LEU A 62 -9.10 -11.78 -5.62
N ASP A 63 -10.24 -12.47 -5.79
CA ASP A 63 -10.28 -13.92 -5.94
C ASP A 63 -9.47 -14.38 -7.15
N GLY A 64 -9.88 -13.91 -8.34
CA GLY A 64 -9.23 -14.28 -9.59
C GLY A 64 -7.75 -13.87 -9.63
N ARG A 65 -7.40 -12.73 -9.01
CA ARG A 65 -6.00 -12.27 -8.96
C ARG A 65 -5.14 -13.16 -8.07
N LEU A 66 -5.58 -13.46 -6.86
CA LEU A 66 -4.81 -14.29 -5.94
C LEU A 66 -4.67 -15.72 -6.45
N TYR A 67 -5.75 -16.30 -6.97
CA TYR A 67 -5.71 -17.62 -7.57
C TYR A 67 -4.76 -17.66 -8.79
N GLY A 68 -4.73 -16.60 -9.61
CA GLY A 68 -3.74 -16.47 -10.68
C GLY A 68 -2.28 -16.42 -10.19
N HIS A 69 -2.02 -15.77 -9.07
CA HIS A 69 -0.69 -15.73 -8.43
C HIS A 69 -0.31 -17.05 -7.73
N LEU A 70 -1.29 -17.87 -7.39
CA LEU A 70 -1.07 -19.20 -6.82
C LEU A 70 -0.62 -20.16 -7.92
N GLU A 71 -1.36 -20.18 -9.04
CA GLU A 71 -1.28 -21.28 -10.02
C GLU A 71 -0.52 -20.96 -11.31
N ARG A 72 -0.54 -19.71 -11.78
CA ARG A 72 -0.33 -19.45 -13.22
C ARG A 72 0.84 -18.55 -13.53
N ASP A 73 1.14 -17.58 -12.66
CA ASP A 73 2.09 -16.53 -13.02
C ASP A 73 3.43 -16.65 -12.32
N LYS A 74 4.32 -15.69 -12.60
CA LYS A 74 5.69 -15.66 -12.08
C LYS A 74 5.79 -15.63 -10.54
N HIS A 75 4.69 -15.42 -9.82
CA HIS A 75 4.63 -15.40 -8.36
C HIS A 75 4.28 -16.77 -7.78
N ALA A 76 3.83 -17.73 -8.59
CA ALA A 76 3.54 -19.10 -8.16
C ALA A 76 4.72 -19.71 -7.41
N GLY A 77 4.43 -20.36 -6.27
CA GLY A 77 5.42 -21.01 -5.40
C GLY A 77 6.38 -20.07 -4.66
N LYS A 78 6.17 -18.75 -4.69
CA LYS A 78 7.08 -17.75 -4.04
C LYS A 78 6.46 -17.08 -2.82
N TRP A 79 5.30 -17.55 -2.39
CA TRP A 79 4.56 -17.06 -1.24
C TRP A 79 3.73 -18.20 -0.66
N ASN A 80 3.48 -18.16 0.64
CA ASN A 80 2.69 -19.15 1.37
C ASN A 80 1.60 -18.53 2.25
N LYS A 81 1.55 -17.19 2.33
CA LYS A 81 0.48 -16.45 3.01
C LYS A 81 0.08 -15.22 2.22
N PHE A 82 -1.15 -14.77 2.42
CA PHE A 82 -1.66 -13.55 1.82
C PHE A 82 -2.48 -12.71 2.81
N SER A 83 -2.54 -11.41 2.55
CA SER A 83 -3.51 -10.50 3.16
C SER A 83 -4.25 -9.74 2.07
N VAL A 84 -5.53 -9.43 2.29
CA VAL A 84 -6.35 -8.61 1.41
C VAL A 84 -7.01 -7.48 2.17
N PHE A 85 -7.05 -6.30 1.54
CA PHE A 85 -7.64 -5.08 2.07
C PHE A 85 -8.71 -4.61 1.10
N PHE A 86 -9.98 -4.67 1.49
CA PHE A 86 -11.10 -4.33 0.62
C PHE A 86 -11.25 -2.81 0.50
N VAL A 87 -11.25 -2.29 -0.73
CA VAL A 87 -11.27 -0.84 -0.99
C VAL A 87 -12.55 -0.45 -1.72
N LYS A 88 -13.40 0.36 -1.07
CA LYS A 88 -14.70 0.79 -1.63
C LYS A 88 -14.53 1.69 -2.87
N ARG A 89 -13.57 2.61 -2.82
CA ARG A 89 -13.37 3.64 -3.85
C ARG A 89 -12.18 3.28 -4.74
N GLY A 90 -12.46 2.55 -5.82
CA GLY A 90 -11.44 2.04 -6.75
C GLY A 90 -10.51 3.12 -7.34
N ARG A 91 -10.94 4.39 -7.39
CA ARG A 91 -10.11 5.52 -7.88
C ARG A 91 -8.81 5.71 -7.09
N TYR A 92 -8.77 5.27 -5.83
CA TYR A 92 -7.60 5.41 -4.96
C TYR A 92 -6.68 4.20 -4.96
N LEU A 93 -7.01 3.11 -5.67
CA LEU A 93 -6.22 1.87 -5.62
C LEU A 93 -4.77 2.07 -6.04
N LYS A 94 -4.53 2.84 -7.11
CA LYS A 94 -3.16 3.11 -7.61
C LYS A 94 -2.34 3.91 -6.60
N ASP A 95 -2.97 4.87 -5.92
CA ASP A 95 -2.29 5.70 -4.91
C ASP A 95 -1.96 4.87 -3.67
N LEU A 96 -2.89 4.02 -3.22
CA LEU A 96 -2.68 3.10 -2.11
C LEU A 96 -1.56 2.09 -2.42
N GLU A 97 -1.59 1.47 -3.61
CA GLU A 97 -0.52 0.58 -4.06
C GLU A 97 0.83 1.30 -4.10
N THR A 98 0.87 2.50 -4.70
CA THR A 98 2.09 3.30 -4.78
C THR A 98 2.63 3.65 -3.40
N LEU A 99 1.76 4.01 -2.45
CA LEU A 99 2.16 4.30 -1.07
C LEU A 99 2.82 3.09 -0.42
N VAL A 100 2.19 1.91 -0.49
CA VAL A 100 2.74 0.68 0.11
C VAL A 100 4.05 0.29 -0.55
N LEU A 101 4.15 0.36 -1.88
CA LEU A 101 5.39 0.06 -2.61
C LEU A 101 6.55 0.98 -2.23
N ARG A 102 6.28 2.27 -1.98
CA ARG A 102 7.31 3.24 -1.58
C ARG A 102 7.89 2.97 -0.20
N ILE A 103 7.04 2.50 0.71
CA ILE A 103 7.40 2.16 2.09
C ILE A 103 8.12 0.81 2.12
N ALA A 104 7.46 -0.24 1.64
CA ALA A 104 7.88 -1.61 1.93
C ALA A 104 8.89 -2.18 0.92
N ARG A 105 8.91 -1.69 -0.32
CA ARG A 105 9.82 -2.14 -1.41
C ARG A 105 10.00 -3.68 -1.49
N PRO A 106 8.90 -4.43 -1.57
CA PRO A 106 8.93 -5.89 -1.54
C PRO A 106 9.72 -6.48 -2.72
N LYS A 107 10.45 -7.58 -2.48
CA LYS A 107 11.41 -8.18 -3.43
C LYS A 107 10.78 -8.59 -4.77
N GLY A 108 9.51 -9.00 -4.74
CA GLY A 108 8.75 -9.43 -5.93
C GLY A 108 8.25 -8.29 -6.81
N ASN A 109 8.24 -7.04 -6.32
CA ASN A 109 7.80 -5.89 -7.10
C ASN A 109 8.97 -5.23 -7.82
N ARG A 110 8.95 -5.26 -9.16
CA ARG A 110 9.96 -4.60 -9.99
C ARG A 110 9.83 -3.08 -9.99
N VAL A 111 8.62 -2.55 -9.76
CA VAL A 111 8.31 -1.12 -9.80
C VAL A 111 8.03 -0.57 -8.41
N LYS A 112 8.43 0.68 -8.16
CA LYS A 112 8.23 1.37 -6.87
C LYS A 112 6.97 2.25 -6.81
N GLY A 113 6.13 2.19 -7.85
CA GLY A 113 5.01 3.13 -8.04
C GLY A 113 5.48 4.54 -8.44
N LYS A 114 4.76 5.17 -9.38
CA LYS A 114 5.07 6.53 -9.87
C LYS A 114 4.25 7.54 -9.08
N ILE A 115 4.91 8.50 -8.44
CA ILE A 115 4.26 9.65 -7.80
C ILE A 115 4.50 10.87 -8.70
N PRO A 116 3.46 11.50 -9.26
CA PRO A 116 3.58 12.78 -9.95
C PRO A 116 4.24 13.82 -9.04
N HIS A 117 5.12 14.67 -9.58
CA HIS A 117 5.73 15.77 -8.83
C HIS A 117 6.54 15.38 -7.57
N HIS A 118 6.93 14.11 -7.40
CA HIS A 118 7.65 13.59 -6.21
C HIS A 118 8.92 14.39 -5.83
N HIS A 119 9.55 15.09 -6.78
CA HIS A 119 10.76 15.86 -6.53
C HIS A 119 10.50 17.26 -5.96
N GLU A 120 9.27 17.78 -6.00
CA GLU A 120 8.96 19.16 -5.59
C GLU A 120 9.17 19.36 -4.09
N MET A 121 8.71 18.42 -3.26
CA MET A 121 8.90 18.49 -1.80
C MET A 121 10.38 18.40 -1.43
N ARG A 122 11.17 17.55 -2.10
CA ARG A 122 12.63 17.50 -1.92
C ARG A 122 13.30 18.80 -2.36
N ARG A 123 12.83 19.41 -3.46
CA ARG A 123 13.34 20.70 -3.94
C ARG A 123 13.06 21.81 -2.93
N ALA A 124 11.85 21.86 -2.37
CA ALA A 124 11.47 22.80 -1.32
C ALA A 124 12.37 22.64 -0.08
N LEU A 125 12.55 21.41 0.40
CA LEU A 125 13.42 21.12 1.55
C LEU A 125 14.88 21.55 1.30
N ARG A 126 15.44 21.24 0.11
CA ARG A 126 16.80 21.65 -0.26
C ARG A 126 16.97 23.17 -0.25
N ARG A 127 15.98 23.92 -0.72
CA ARG A 127 16.02 25.39 -0.71
C ARG A 127 16.07 25.93 0.72
N VAL A 128 15.26 25.37 1.62
CA VAL A 128 15.26 25.73 3.05
C VAL A 128 16.63 25.41 3.68
N ALA A 129 17.15 24.19 3.48
CA ALA A 129 18.45 23.79 4.00
C ALA A 129 19.59 24.69 3.52
N ALA A 130 19.62 25.04 2.22
CA ALA A 130 20.63 25.95 1.66
C ALA A 130 20.54 27.37 2.23
N LYS A 131 19.33 27.84 2.58
CA LYS A 131 19.14 29.14 3.24
C LYS A 131 19.67 29.10 4.68
N LEU A 132 19.39 28.04 5.42
CA LEU A 132 19.88 27.87 6.80
C LEU A 132 21.41 27.76 6.83
N ARG A 133 22.01 26.96 5.94
CA ARG A 133 23.47 26.85 5.82
C ARG A 133 24.14 28.21 5.61
N ARG A 134 23.66 29.01 4.66
CA ARG A 134 24.21 30.35 4.40
C ARG A 134 24.11 31.28 5.61
N ARG A 135 23.05 31.18 6.41
CA ARG A 135 22.91 31.94 7.66
C ARG A 135 23.94 31.49 8.70
N ALA A 136 24.10 30.18 8.88
CA ALA A 136 25.11 29.62 9.77
C ALA A 136 26.53 30.05 9.38
N ASP A 137 26.87 29.96 8.08
CA ASP A 137 28.17 30.38 7.56
C ASP A 137 28.44 31.89 7.78
N LYS A 138 27.39 32.73 7.72
CA LYS A 138 27.51 34.17 8.00
C LYS A 138 27.81 34.43 9.48
N ILE A 139 27.13 33.74 10.39
CA ILE A 139 27.39 33.84 11.84
C ILE A 139 28.80 33.35 12.16
N ALA A 140 29.20 32.19 11.64
CA ALA A 140 30.53 31.63 11.87
C ALA A 140 31.66 32.55 11.41
N ARG A 141 31.47 33.30 10.31
CA ARG A 141 32.43 34.33 9.86
C ARG A 141 32.47 35.56 10.75
N ALA A 142 31.37 35.93 11.39
CA ALA A 142 31.30 37.10 12.27
C ALA A 142 31.89 36.84 13.67
N LEU A 143 32.10 35.56 14.02
CA LEU A 143 32.72 35.14 15.28
C LEU A 143 34.22 34.83 15.14
N ARG A 144 34.81 35.05 13.96
CA ARG A 144 36.25 34.98 13.70
C ARG A 144 36.85 36.37 13.72
#